data_AF-A0A6A7KY38-F1
#
_entry.id   AF-A0A6A7KY38-F1
#
_cell.length_a   1.000
_cell.length_b   1.000
_cell.length_c   1.000
_cell.angle_alpha   90.00
_cell.angle_beta   90.00
_cell.angle_gamma   90.00
#
_symmetry.space_group_name_H-M   'P 1'
#
loop_
_entity.id
_entity.type
_entity.pdbx_description
1 polymer ?
#
loop_
_entity_poly.entity_id
_entity_poly.type
_entity_poly.pdbx_seq_one_letter_code
_entity_poly.pdbx_strand_id
1 'polypeptide(L)'
;MNPRVLWKAINRNVLAILILMLAAVVAGQVSADGVSPGTIGNGLDADTAHMPSLTFDAPWQGVNDDASFRSMAARSGVSGQGLRDLEAARRATAPFHSIDVAAAAGWPDDVTGCLDFPDGYMGHPPGAMGSHYRNLGLVTDGGALDPTRPELVLYERQADGSLRLLGVEYIIRESDRPRTDPPPVLFGREIHFHPDFGVWGLHVWLWRHNPYGLFADVNPKVSCEHAELGSGG
;
A
#
# COMPACT_ATOMS: atom_id res chain seq x y z
N MET A 1 17.25 -38.92 20.83
CA MET A 1 17.30 -37.94 19.72
C MET A 1 16.62 -36.67 20.19
N ASN A 2 17.32 -35.53 20.12
CA ASN A 2 17.03 -34.30 20.88
C ASN A 2 16.27 -33.27 20.00
N PRO A 3 15.10 -32.75 20.42
CA PRO A 3 14.23 -31.87 19.62
C PRO A 3 14.70 -30.39 19.56
N ARG A 4 16.01 -30.12 19.57
CA ARG A 4 16.58 -28.76 19.72
C ARG A 4 17.18 -28.15 18.45
N VAL A 5 16.74 -28.53 17.26
CA VAL A 5 17.20 -27.89 16.02
C VAL A 5 16.05 -27.79 15.03
N LEU A 6 15.24 -26.73 15.12
CA LEU A 6 14.53 -26.11 13.98
C LEU A 6 13.89 -24.76 14.35
N TRP A 7 14.64 -23.88 15.02
CA TRP A 7 14.21 -22.49 15.27
C TRP A 7 15.36 -21.54 14.98
N LYS A 8 15.52 -21.18 13.71
CA LYS A 8 16.27 -19.99 13.29
C LYS A 8 15.52 -19.37 12.11
N ALA A 9 15.26 -18.06 12.26
CA ALA A 9 14.59 -17.15 11.34
C ALA A 9 13.04 -17.10 11.40
N ILE A 10 12.48 -16.88 12.60
CA ILE A 10 11.27 -16.04 12.72
C ILE A 10 11.77 -14.66 13.14
N ASN A 11 11.54 -13.71 12.26
CA ASN A 11 12.04 -12.34 12.33
C ASN A 11 11.48 -11.69 13.60
N ARG A 12 12.36 -11.18 14.45
CA ARG A 12 12.08 -10.73 15.82
C ARG A 12 11.34 -9.38 15.89
N ASN A 13 10.71 -8.97 14.79
CA ASN A 13 10.05 -7.68 14.62
C ASN A 13 8.51 -7.77 14.55
N VAL A 14 7.92 -8.96 14.44
CA VAL A 14 6.45 -9.11 14.39
C VAL A 14 5.82 -9.16 15.79
N LEU A 15 6.62 -9.41 16.85
CA LEU A 15 6.12 -9.45 18.24
C LEU A 15 6.23 -8.10 18.97
N ALA A 16 6.92 -7.10 18.41
CA ALA A 16 7.14 -5.80 19.05
C ALA A 16 5.99 -4.80 18.82
N ILE A 17 5.09 -5.06 17.86
CA ILE A 17 3.98 -4.16 17.52
C ILE A 17 2.81 -4.30 18.52
N LEU A 18 2.77 -5.36 19.33
CA LEU A 18 1.71 -5.58 20.33
C LEU A 18 1.97 -4.92 21.71
N ILE A 19 3.09 -4.23 21.95
CA ILE A 19 3.45 -3.71 23.30
C ILE A 19 3.73 -2.20 23.36
N LEU A 20 3.72 -1.44 22.26
CA LEU A 20 3.95 0.03 22.32
C LEU A 20 2.65 0.87 22.35
N MET A 21 1.76 0.53 23.27
CA MET A 21 0.59 1.33 23.68
C MET A 21 0.67 1.74 25.16
N LEU A 22 1.87 1.96 25.70
CA LEU A 22 2.02 2.55 27.04
C LEU A 22 3.35 3.31 27.20
N ALA A 23 3.20 4.55 27.67
CA ALA A 23 4.18 5.45 28.29
C ALA A 23 4.93 6.44 27.36
N ALA A 24 4.56 7.71 27.54
CA ALA A 24 5.26 8.90 27.10
C ALA A 24 6.23 9.43 28.18
N VAL A 25 7.10 10.35 27.74
CA VAL A 25 7.88 11.37 28.49
C VAL A 25 9.26 10.94 29.00
N VAL A 26 10.34 11.55 28.46
CA VAL A 26 11.20 12.60 29.08
C VAL A 26 12.19 13.17 28.04
N ALA A 27 12.44 14.49 28.16
CA ALA A 27 13.41 15.40 27.51
C ALA A 27 14.81 14.81 27.18
N GLY A 28 15.68 15.35 26.33
CA GLY A 28 15.81 16.64 25.64
C GLY A 28 17.32 16.90 25.36
N GLN A 29 17.63 17.76 24.37
CA GLN A 29 18.96 18.31 23.97
C GLN A 29 19.85 17.37 23.12
N VAL A 30 20.65 17.80 22.12
CA VAL A 30 21.33 19.08 21.86
C VAL A 30 21.62 19.28 20.35
N SER A 31 21.86 20.53 19.97
CA SER A 31 22.20 21.06 18.65
C SER A 31 23.56 20.62 18.07
N ALA A 32 23.71 20.71 16.75
CA ALA A 32 24.99 21.07 16.12
C ALA A 32 24.77 21.80 14.78
N ASP A 33 25.48 22.90 14.63
CA ASP A 33 25.48 23.86 13.53
C ASP A 33 25.95 23.27 12.19
N GLY A 34 25.47 23.87 11.10
CA GLY A 34 25.74 23.44 9.73
C GLY A 34 27.06 23.92 9.13
N VAL A 35 27.27 23.59 7.86
CA VAL A 35 28.13 24.27 6.88
C VAL A 35 27.62 23.91 5.47
N SER A 36 27.66 24.90 4.58
CA SER A 36 27.18 24.93 3.19
C SER A 36 28.32 24.63 2.17
N PRO A 37 28.07 24.60 0.84
CA PRO A 37 28.56 23.55 -0.07
C PRO A 37 29.81 23.92 -0.89
N GLY A 38 30.48 22.90 -1.44
CA GLY A 38 31.54 23.02 -2.43
C GLY A 38 31.28 22.17 -3.68
N THR A 39 31.24 22.82 -4.83
CA THR A 39 31.18 22.26 -6.20
C THR A 39 32.59 22.23 -6.81
N ILE A 40 32.94 21.16 -7.54
CA ILE A 40 33.80 21.04 -8.76
C ILE A 40 34.22 19.55 -8.88
N GLY A 41 34.31 18.87 -10.02
CA GLY A 41 34.23 19.17 -11.45
C GLY A 41 34.38 17.86 -12.24
N ASN A 42 34.13 17.93 -13.55
CA ASN A 42 34.09 16.78 -14.48
C ASN A 42 35.46 16.16 -14.78
N GLY A 43 35.48 14.85 -15.05
CA GLY A 43 36.60 14.11 -15.67
C GLY A 43 36.20 12.69 -16.09
N LEU A 44 36.13 12.47 -17.41
CA LEU A 44 36.01 11.19 -18.13
C LEU A 44 37.35 10.41 -17.93
N ASP A 45 37.47 9.08 -17.88
CA ASP A 45 37.10 8.02 -18.84
C ASP A 45 37.27 6.63 -18.18
N ALA A 46 36.56 5.62 -18.70
CA ALA A 46 37.03 4.26 -19.02
C ALA A 46 36.02 3.15 -18.67
N ASP A 47 35.52 2.55 -19.75
CA ASP A 47 34.83 1.26 -19.89
C ASP A 47 34.79 0.34 -18.65
N THR A 48 33.60 0.20 -18.09
CA THR A 48 33.15 -1.05 -17.49
C THR A 48 31.69 -1.21 -17.88
N ALA A 49 31.34 -2.36 -18.43
CA ALA A 49 30.02 -2.73 -18.92
C ALA A 49 28.90 -2.16 -18.03
N HIS A 50 28.30 -1.06 -18.50
CA HIS A 50 27.12 -0.45 -17.90
C HIS A 50 25.94 -1.37 -18.21
N MET A 51 25.66 -2.30 -17.29
CA MET A 51 24.26 -2.62 -17.01
C MET A 51 23.61 -1.27 -16.69
N PRO A 52 22.56 -0.83 -17.40
CA PRO A 52 21.92 0.43 -17.05
C PRO A 52 21.48 0.27 -15.60
N SER A 53 22.06 1.10 -14.72
CA SER A 53 21.41 1.44 -13.47
C SER A 53 19.99 1.81 -13.87
N LEU A 54 19.02 1.05 -13.38
CA LEU A 54 17.63 1.40 -13.51
C LEU A 54 17.49 2.72 -12.74
N THR A 55 17.65 3.83 -13.44
CA THR A 55 17.22 5.13 -12.96
C THR A 55 15.73 4.97 -12.69
N PHE A 56 15.37 4.95 -11.41
CA PHE A 56 14.00 4.79 -10.92
C PHE A 56 13.08 5.96 -11.28
N ASP A 57 13.58 6.92 -12.07
CA ASP A 57 12.83 7.97 -12.74
C ASP A 57 11.96 7.46 -13.91
N ALA A 58 11.46 6.21 -13.84
CA ALA A 58 10.40 5.81 -14.75
C ALA A 58 9.21 6.77 -14.50
N PRO A 59 8.74 7.53 -15.51
CA PRO A 59 7.71 8.53 -15.30
C PRO A 59 6.48 7.88 -14.69
N TRP A 60 5.87 8.57 -13.71
CA TRP A 60 4.71 8.05 -12.99
C TRP A 60 3.63 7.59 -13.97
N GLN A 61 3.36 6.28 -14.00
CA GLN A 61 2.31 5.70 -14.84
C GLN A 61 1.00 5.68 -14.07
N GLY A 62 0.42 6.88 -13.93
CA GLY A 62 -0.92 7.06 -13.39
C GLY A 62 -1.98 6.58 -14.37
N VAL A 63 -3.07 6.03 -13.86
CA VAL A 63 -4.28 5.79 -14.65
C VAL A 63 -5.09 7.08 -14.61
N ASN A 64 -4.74 8.04 -15.47
CA ASN A 64 -5.23 9.42 -15.34
C ASN A 64 -6.51 9.70 -16.16
N ASP A 65 -6.87 8.81 -17.09
CA ASP A 65 -8.05 8.97 -17.95
C ASP A 65 -8.99 7.76 -17.91
N ASP A 66 -10.27 8.03 -18.21
CA ASP A 66 -11.34 7.04 -18.13
C ASP A 66 -11.20 5.90 -19.17
N ALA A 67 -10.57 6.16 -20.32
CA ALA A 67 -10.41 5.15 -21.36
C ALA A 67 -9.35 4.11 -20.96
N SER A 68 -8.21 4.57 -20.44
CA SER A 68 -7.17 3.71 -19.87
C SER A 68 -7.71 2.89 -18.70
N PHE A 69 -8.51 3.51 -17.82
CA PHE A 69 -9.16 2.82 -16.70
C PHE A 69 -10.12 1.72 -17.18
N ARG A 70 -11.03 2.05 -18.10
CA ARG A 70 -11.97 1.06 -18.66
C ARG A 70 -11.25 -0.08 -19.37
N SER A 71 -10.16 0.22 -20.07
CA SER A 71 -9.33 -0.80 -20.70
C SER A 71 -8.70 -1.74 -19.67
N MET A 72 -8.22 -1.22 -18.53
CA MET A 72 -7.73 -2.04 -17.42
C MET A 72 -8.84 -2.90 -16.80
N ALA A 73 -9.99 -2.32 -16.49
CA ALA A 73 -11.13 -3.05 -15.93
C ALA A 73 -11.59 -4.19 -16.85
N ALA A 74 -11.69 -3.94 -18.16
CA ALA A 74 -12.03 -4.95 -19.16
C ALA A 74 -11.00 -6.08 -19.23
N ARG A 75 -9.69 -5.77 -19.20
CA ARG A 75 -8.62 -6.78 -19.13
C ARG A 75 -8.69 -7.63 -17.86
N SER A 76 -9.21 -7.08 -16.77
CA SER A 76 -9.48 -7.80 -15.52
C SER A 76 -10.83 -8.54 -15.51
N GLY A 77 -11.53 -8.61 -16.65
CA GLY A 77 -12.80 -9.30 -16.80
C GLY A 77 -13.98 -8.60 -16.15
N VAL A 78 -13.82 -7.34 -15.72
CA VAL A 78 -14.89 -6.58 -15.06
C VAL A 78 -15.82 -5.98 -16.10
N SER A 79 -17.12 -6.20 -15.92
CA SER A 79 -18.16 -5.73 -16.83
C SER A 79 -19.46 -5.44 -16.08
N GLY A 80 -20.46 -4.89 -16.79
CA GLY A 80 -21.80 -4.70 -16.24
C GLY A 80 -21.82 -3.87 -14.96
N GLN A 81 -22.39 -4.41 -13.89
CA GLN A 81 -22.47 -3.73 -12.59
C GLN A 81 -21.09 -3.50 -11.97
N GLY A 82 -20.19 -4.48 -12.03
CA GLY A 82 -18.85 -4.34 -11.46
C GLY A 82 -18.06 -3.19 -12.09
N LEU A 83 -18.26 -2.92 -13.39
CA LEU A 83 -17.63 -1.79 -14.06
C LEU A 83 -18.23 -0.46 -13.57
N ARG A 84 -19.55 -0.38 -13.40
CA ARG A 84 -20.22 0.82 -12.86
C ARG A 84 -19.76 1.12 -11.43
N ASP A 85 -19.62 0.08 -10.62
CA ASP A 85 -19.15 0.18 -9.24
C ASP A 85 -17.70 0.65 -9.19
N LEU A 86 -16.83 0.10 -10.04
CA LEU A 86 -15.44 0.55 -10.16
C LEU A 86 -15.33 2.03 -10.57
N GLU A 87 -16.15 2.46 -11.53
CA GLU A 87 -16.21 3.87 -11.93
C GLU A 87 -16.75 4.76 -10.80
N ALA A 88 -17.68 4.25 -9.99
CA ALA A 88 -18.18 4.96 -8.82
C ALA A 88 -17.10 5.09 -7.73
N ALA A 89 -16.35 4.01 -7.45
CA ALA A 89 -15.21 4.00 -6.55
C ALA A 89 -14.15 5.04 -6.94
N ARG A 90 -13.81 5.06 -8.24
CA ARG A 90 -12.86 6.01 -8.81
C ARG A 90 -13.36 7.46 -8.67
N ARG A 91 -14.63 7.74 -8.95
CA ARG A 91 -15.18 9.10 -8.74
C ARG A 91 -15.20 9.50 -7.26
N ALA A 92 -15.60 8.59 -6.37
CA ALA A 92 -15.70 8.86 -4.93
C ALA A 92 -14.34 9.15 -4.29
N THR A 93 -13.28 8.51 -4.77
CA THR A 93 -11.93 8.63 -4.21
C THR A 93 -11.02 9.60 -4.96
N ALA A 94 -11.46 10.19 -6.07
CA ALA A 94 -10.68 11.20 -6.79
C ALA A 94 -10.23 12.38 -5.92
N PRO A 95 -11.05 12.92 -4.99
CA PRO A 95 -10.61 13.99 -4.10
C PRO A 95 -9.47 13.58 -3.16
N PHE A 96 -9.29 12.28 -2.91
CA PHE A 96 -8.28 11.73 -1.99
C PHE A 96 -6.87 11.77 -2.58
N HIS A 97 -6.67 12.31 -3.79
CA HIS A 97 -5.32 12.74 -4.19
C HIS A 97 -4.72 13.75 -3.21
N SER A 98 -5.56 14.50 -2.47
CA SER A 98 -5.17 15.22 -1.26
C SER A 98 -5.43 14.37 -0.03
N ILE A 99 -4.36 14.08 0.74
CA ILE A 99 -4.49 13.37 2.02
C ILE A 99 -5.34 14.16 3.02
N ASP A 100 -5.28 15.49 3.03
CA ASP A 100 -6.08 16.31 3.94
C ASP A 100 -7.58 16.11 3.71
N VAL A 101 -7.99 15.96 2.45
CA VAL A 101 -9.38 15.66 2.08
C VAL A 101 -9.78 14.26 2.53
N ALA A 102 -8.89 13.26 2.35
CA ALA A 102 -9.15 11.91 2.82
C ALA A 102 -9.24 11.85 4.36
N ALA A 103 -8.32 12.51 5.07
CA ALA A 103 -8.31 12.60 6.52
C ALA A 103 -9.58 13.26 7.05
N ALA A 104 -9.99 14.41 6.48
CA ALA A 104 -11.23 15.08 6.84
C ALA A 104 -12.48 14.23 6.53
N ALA A 105 -12.41 13.36 5.52
CA ALA A 105 -13.49 12.43 5.17
C ALA A 105 -13.49 11.13 6.01
N GLY A 106 -12.48 10.92 6.86
CA GLY A 106 -12.43 9.80 7.81
C GLY A 106 -11.27 8.81 7.64
N TRP A 107 -10.28 9.10 6.79
CA TRP A 107 -9.06 8.28 6.63
C TRP A 107 -7.79 8.99 7.16
N PRO A 108 -7.67 9.30 8.46
CA PRO A 108 -6.60 10.16 8.98
C PRO A 108 -5.27 9.46 9.21
N ASP A 109 -5.29 8.16 9.50
CA ASP A 109 -4.14 7.46 10.08
C ASP A 109 -3.56 6.43 9.11
N ASP A 110 -2.24 6.51 8.85
CA ASP A 110 -1.46 5.39 8.32
C ASP A 110 -1.32 4.32 9.40
N VAL A 111 -1.75 3.10 9.11
CA VAL A 111 -1.79 2.00 10.09
C VAL A 111 -0.79 0.90 9.83
N THR A 112 -0.08 0.97 8.71
CA THR A 112 0.86 -0.07 8.30
C THR A 112 2.28 0.45 8.10
N GLY A 113 2.45 1.75 7.86
CA GLY A 113 3.62 2.21 7.10
C GLY A 113 3.59 1.59 5.69
N CYS A 114 4.69 1.69 4.95
CA CYS A 114 4.73 1.07 3.63
C CYS A 114 4.97 -0.44 3.74
N LEU A 115 4.01 -1.23 3.24
CA LEU A 115 4.17 -2.68 3.15
C LEU A 115 4.88 -3.07 1.86
N ASP A 116 6.11 -3.56 2.00
CA ASP A 116 6.96 -4.05 0.92
C ASP A 116 7.12 -5.59 0.99
N PHE A 117 7.03 -6.25 -0.15
CA PHE A 117 7.14 -7.70 -0.28
C PHE A 117 8.23 -8.05 -1.32
N PRO A 118 9.52 -7.95 -0.94
CA PRO A 118 10.64 -8.16 -1.86
C PRO A 118 10.77 -9.61 -2.37
N ASP A 119 10.13 -10.56 -1.68
CA ASP A 119 10.09 -11.98 -2.05
C ASP A 119 8.75 -12.37 -2.73
N GLY A 120 7.85 -11.41 -2.94
CA GLY A 120 6.49 -11.63 -3.42
C GLY A 120 5.46 -11.89 -2.31
N TYR A 121 4.18 -11.84 -2.67
CA TYR A 121 3.06 -12.01 -1.75
C TYR A 121 1.84 -12.61 -2.45
N MET A 122 1.15 -13.55 -1.80
CA MET A 122 -0.10 -14.17 -2.28
C MET A 122 -0.03 -14.71 -3.72
N GLY A 123 1.13 -15.27 -4.11
CA GLY A 123 1.34 -15.82 -5.45
C GLY A 123 1.74 -14.80 -6.52
N HIS A 124 1.86 -13.52 -6.14
CA HIS A 124 2.46 -12.49 -6.99
C HIS A 124 3.98 -12.41 -6.78
N PRO A 125 4.76 -12.08 -7.83
CA PRO A 125 6.18 -11.77 -7.69
C PRO A 125 6.39 -10.49 -6.86
N PRO A 126 7.66 -10.07 -6.62
CA PRO A 126 7.97 -8.93 -5.77
C PRO A 126 7.20 -7.65 -6.14
N GLY A 127 6.85 -6.88 -5.11
CA GLY A 127 6.14 -5.61 -5.21
C GLY A 127 5.71 -5.09 -3.83
N ALA A 128 5.10 -3.91 -3.82
CA ALA A 128 4.64 -3.25 -2.60
C ALA A 128 3.13 -2.94 -2.66
N MET A 129 2.51 -2.80 -1.48
CA MET A 129 1.13 -2.33 -1.33
C MET A 129 1.06 -0.81 -1.12
N GLY A 130 2.12 -0.23 -0.55
CA GLY A 130 2.10 1.16 -0.07
C GLY A 130 1.65 1.26 1.40
N SER A 131 1.35 2.48 1.82
CA SER A 131 0.79 2.81 3.13
C SER A 131 -0.74 2.76 3.13
N HIS A 132 -1.34 2.16 4.16
CA HIS A 132 -2.79 1.99 4.29
C HIS A 132 -3.35 3.01 5.28
N TYR A 133 -4.14 3.95 4.78
CA TYR A 133 -4.85 4.91 5.60
C TYR A 133 -6.25 4.38 5.87
N ARG A 134 -6.64 4.22 7.14
CA ARG A 134 -7.91 3.55 7.49
C ARG A 134 -9.05 4.50 7.80
N ASN A 135 -10.27 4.07 7.46
CA ASN A 135 -11.49 4.59 8.07
C ASN A 135 -12.03 3.60 9.10
N LEU A 136 -11.81 3.89 10.39
CA LEU A 136 -12.18 2.98 11.48
C LEU A 136 -13.69 2.72 11.54
N GLY A 137 -14.51 3.70 11.19
CA GLY A 137 -15.97 3.54 11.16
C GLY A 137 -16.39 2.46 10.17
N LEU A 138 -15.80 2.47 8.96
CA LEU A 138 -16.07 1.47 7.92
C LEU A 138 -15.48 0.10 8.28
N VAL A 139 -14.24 0.06 8.74
CA VAL A 139 -13.60 -1.20 9.18
C VAL A 139 -14.41 -1.90 10.30
N THR A 140 -15.20 -1.15 11.08
CA THR A 140 -15.98 -1.65 12.22
C THR A 140 -17.48 -1.78 11.99
N ASP A 141 -17.97 -1.62 10.76
CA ASP A 141 -19.41 -1.50 10.47
C ASP A 141 -20.15 -2.85 10.32
N GLY A 142 -19.53 -3.95 10.72
CA GLY A 142 -20.08 -5.30 10.57
C GLY A 142 -19.77 -5.96 9.24
N GLY A 143 -18.76 -5.47 8.51
CA GLY A 143 -18.26 -6.09 7.28
C GLY A 143 -19.08 -5.71 6.05
N ALA A 144 -19.67 -4.51 6.04
CA ALA A 144 -20.35 -4.01 4.86
C ALA A 144 -19.32 -3.69 3.76
N LEU A 145 -19.71 -3.88 2.51
CA LEU A 145 -18.90 -3.49 1.34
C LEU A 145 -19.70 -2.49 0.51
N ASP A 146 -19.22 -1.26 0.47
CA ASP A 146 -19.76 -0.18 -0.37
C ASP A 146 -18.69 0.27 -1.36
N PRO A 147 -18.87 0.07 -2.68
CA PRO A 147 -17.92 0.51 -3.71
C PRO A 147 -17.46 1.97 -3.63
N THR A 148 -18.22 2.84 -2.97
CA THR A 148 -17.90 4.28 -2.87
C THR A 148 -17.26 4.67 -1.55
N ARG A 149 -17.14 3.72 -0.60
CA ARG A 149 -16.64 3.94 0.75
C ARG A 149 -15.67 2.81 1.12
N PRO A 150 -14.43 2.83 0.61
CA PRO A 150 -13.46 1.78 0.91
C PRO A 150 -12.99 1.86 2.36
N GLU A 151 -12.70 0.72 2.97
CA GLU A 151 -12.17 0.69 4.34
C GLU A 151 -10.77 1.33 4.42
N LEU A 152 -9.98 1.22 3.35
CA LEU A 152 -8.61 1.71 3.26
C LEU A 152 -8.36 2.52 1.98
N VAL A 153 -7.54 3.57 2.10
CA VAL A 153 -6.99 4.34 0.97
C VAL A 153 -5.47 4.19 0.97
N LEU A 154 -4.89 4.00 -0.21
CA LEU A 154 -3.51 3.56 -0.36
C LEU A 154 -2.63 4.68 -0.91
N TYR A 155 -1.47 4.91 -0.28
CA TYR A 155 -0.54 5.96 -0.71
C TYR A 155 0.90 5.47 -0.83
N GLU A 156 1.63 6.07 -1.77
CA GLU A 156 3.08 5.99 -1.87
C GLU A 156 3.69 7.33 -1.45
N ARG A 157 4.63 7.29 -0.50
CA ARG A 157 5.39 8.47 -0.09
C ARG A 157 6.45 8.81 -1.13
N GLN A 158 6.50 10.08 -1.52
CA GLN A 158 7.46 10.61 -2.48
C GLN A 158 8.67 11.22 -1.76
N ALA A 159 9.75 11.48 -2.50
CA ALA A 159 10.99 12.04 -1.97
C ALA A 159 10.81 13.40 -1.28
N ASP A 160 9.83 14.21 -1.70
CA ASP A 160 9.50 15.50 -1.09
C ASP A 160 8.56 15.39 0.12
N GLY A 161 8.25 14.16 0.55
CA GLY A 161 7.34 13.86 1.65
C GLY A 161 5.86 13.87 1.26
N SER A 162 5.52 14.27 0.03
CA SER A 162 4.14 14.22 -0.46
C SER A 162 3.64 12.78 -0.60
N LEU A 163 2.33 12.60 -0.58
CA LEU A 163 1.68 11.31 -0.76
C LEU A 163 1.02 11.24 -2.13
N ARG A 164 1.30 10.18 -2.89
CA ARG A 164 0.60 9.88 -4.14
C ARG A 164 -0.41 8.77 -3.93
N LEU A 165 -1.66 9.06 -4.27
CA LEU A 165 -2.74 8.10 -4.21
C LEU A 165 -2.50 6.94 -5.20
N LEU A 166 -2.57 5.71 -4.70
CA LEU A 166 -2.35 4.47 -5.45
C LEU A 166 -3.66 3.81 -5.87
N GLY A 167 -4.60 3.77 -4.95
CA GLY A 167 -5.78 2.93 -5.04
C GLY A 167 -6.52 2.90 -3.71
N VAL A 168 -7.33 1.87 -3.56
CA VAL A 168 -8.14 1.63 -2.36
C VAL A 168 -8.07 0.15 -2.03
N GLU A 169 -8.42 -0.21 -0.80
CA GLU A 169 -8.59 -1.60 -0.40
C GLU A 169 -9.88 -1.75 0.40
N TYR A 170 -10.56 -2.86 0.13
CA TYR A 170 -11.76 -3.26 0.85
C TYR A 170 -11.43 -4.42 1.77
N ILE A 171 -11.83 -4.32 3.04
CA ILE A 171 -11.55 -5.37 4.02
C ILE A 171 -12.78 -5.74 4.83
N ILE A 172 -12.91 -7.03 5.13
CA ILE A 172 -13.82 -7.54 6.16
C ILE A 172 -12.98 -8.32 7.17
N ARG A 173 -13.05 -7.95 8.45
CA ARG A 173 -12.31 -8.66 9.50
C ARG A 173 -12.88 -10.06 9.70
N GLU A 174 -12.03 -10.99 10.10
CA GLU A 174 -12.44 -12.35 10.44
C GLU A 174 -13.52 -12.38 11.55
N SER A 175 -13.53 -11.39 12.45
CA SER A 175 -14.56 -11.24 13.50
C SER A 175 -15.96 -10.90 12.96
N ASP A 176 -16.04 -10.23 11.81
CA ASP A 176 -17.31 -9.85 11.18
C ASP A 176 -17.75 -10.90 10.14
N ARG A 177 -16.78 -11.56 9.49
CA ARG A 177 -17.02 -12.70 8.59
C ARG A 177 -15.93 -13.77 8.78
N PRO A 178 -16.26 -14.92 9.40
CA PRO A 178 -15.31 -16.02 9.59
C PRO A 178 -14.67 -16.47 8.26
N ARG A 179 -13.39 -16.86 8.30
CA ARG A 179 -12.67 -17.34 7.09
C ARG A 179 -13.30 -18.59 6.44
N THR A 180 -14.13 -19.30 7.20
CA THR A 180 -14.85 -20.52 6.79
C THR A 180 -16.10 -20.22 5.97
N ASP A 181 -16.56 -18.98 5.96
CA ASP A 181 -17.71 -18.56 5.16
C ASP A 181 -17.33 -18.49 3.67
N PRO A 182 -18.32 -18.53 2.75
CA PRO A 182 -18.06 -18.28 1.34
C PRO A 182 -17.34 -16.94 1.11
N PRO A 183 -16.45 -16.82 0.11
CA PRO A 183 -15.83 -15.56 -0.24
C PRO A 183 -16.86 -14.43 -0.47
N PRO A 184 -16.67 -13.23 0.13
CA PRO A 184 -17.47 -12.07 -0.25
C PRO A 184 -17.16 -11.69 -1.70
N VAL A 185 -18.09 -10.98 -2.34
CA VAL A 185 -17.94 -10.57 -3.75
C VAL A 185 -18.09 -9.06 -3.86
N LEU A 186 -17.13 -8.42 -4.53
CA LEU A 186 -17.17 -7.01 -4.89
C LEU A 186 -16.63 -6.81 -6.30
N PHE A 187 -17.20 -5.89 -7.08
CA PHE A 187 -16.86 -5.67 -8.50
C PHE A 187 -16.97 -6.92 -9.39
N GLY A 188 -17.74 -7.93 -8.97
CA GLY A 188 -17.82 -9.22 -9.66
C GLY A 188 -16.61 -10.14 -9.41
N ARG A 189 -15.85 -9.91 -8.35
CA ARG A 189 -14.68 -10.69 -7.93
C ARG A 189 -14.88 -11.23 -6.52
N GLU A 190 -14.59 -12.51 -6.34
CA GLU A 190 -14.41 -13.08 -5.00
C GLU A 190 -13.21 -12.44 -4.31
N ILE A 191 -13.44 -11.93 -3.12
CA ILE A 191 -12.44 -11.41 -2.20
C ILE A 191 -11.82 -12.61 -1.48
N HIS A 192 -10.50 -12.66 -1.37
CA HIS A 192 -9.83 -13.79 -0.72
C HIS A 192 -9.33 -13.41 0.68
N PHE A 193 -9.04 -14.43 1.49
CA PHE A 193 -8.64 -14.24 2.88
C PHE A 193 -7.12 -14.09 3.00
N HIS A 194 -6.65 -13.06 3.70
CA HIS A 194 -5.26 -12.81 4.05
C HIS A 194 -4.99 -13.23 5.49
N PRO A 195 -4.40 -14.42 5.72
CA PRO A 195 -4.22 -14.95 7.07
C PRO A 195 -3.25 -14.13 7.93
N ASP A 196 -2.29 -13.45 7.31
CA ASP A 196 -1.31 -12.62 8.02
C ASP A 196 -1.96 -11.38 8.66
N PHE A 197 -3.09 -10.92 8.09
CA PHE A 197 -3.82 -9.73 8.54
C PHE A 197 -5.17 -10.07 9.19
N GLY A 198 -5.67 -11.30 9.07
CA GLY A 198 -6.95 -11.71 9.64
C GLY A 198 -8.16 -11.05 8.96
N VAL A 199 -8.08 -10.81 7.64
CA VAL A 199 -9.12 -10.12 6.87
C VAL A 199 -9.41 -10.83 5.55
N TRP A 200 -10.64 -10.73 5.07
CA TRP A 200 -10.94 -10.83 3.64
C TRP A 200 -10.53 -9.50 2.99
N GLY A 201 -9.65 -9.51 1.99
CA GLY A 201 -9.06 -8.31 1.41
C GLY A 201 -9.14 -8.24 -0.11
N LEU A 202 -9.33 -7.03 -0.63
CA LEU A 202 -9.31 -6.76 -2.07
C LEU A 202 -8.65 -5.40 -2.35
N HIS A 203 -7.39 -5.44 -2.80
CA HIS A 203 -6.73 -4.29 -3.40
C HIS A 203 -7.40 -3.89 -4.71
N VAL A 204 -7.56 -2.59 -4.94
CA VAL A 204 -8.05 -2.03 -6.21
C VAL A 204 -7.17 -0.86 -6.64
N TRP A 205 -6.34 -1.11 -7.66
CA TRP A 205 -5.37 -0.15 -8.21
C TRP A 205 -6.04 0.87 -9.14
N LEU A 206 -6.81 1.79 -8.55
CA LEU A 206 -7.60 2.79 -9.28
C LEU A 206 -6.74 3.88 -9.93
N TRP A 207 -5.59 4.23 -9.33
CA TRP A 207 -4.82 5.43 -9.67
C TRP A 207 -3.39 5.15 -10.12
N ARG A 208 -2.75 4.10 -9.58
CA ARG A 208 -1.45 3.60 -10.04
C ARG A 208 -1.66 2.37 -10.92
N HIS A 209 -1.20 2.43 -12.17
CA HIS A 209 -1.28 1.25 -13.04
C HIS A 209 -0.48 0.09 -12.44
N ASN A 210 -1.08 -1.10 -12.39
CA ASN A 210 -0.44 -2.33 -11.91
C ASN A 210 -0.27 -3.35 -13.05
N PRO A 211 0.98 -3.70 -13.44
CA PRO A 211 1.25 -4.76 -14.42
C PRO A 211 0.73 -6.14 -14.02
N TYR A 212 0.60 -6.45 -12.72
CA TYR A 212 0.04 -7.71 -12.24
C TYR A 212 -1.49 -7.76 -12.32
N GLY A 213 -2.14 -6.62 -12.55
CA GLY A 213 -3.58 -6.52 -12.73
C GLY A 213 -4.25 -5.57 -11.73
N LEU A 214 -5.50 -5.19 -12.05
CA LEU A 214 -6.28 -4.22 -11.26
C LEU A 214 -6.52 -4.64 -9.79
N PHE A 215 -6.53 -5.94 -9.52
CA PHE A 215 -6.84 -6.52 -8.20
C PHE A 215 -5.70 -7.37 -7.62
N ALA A 216 -4.47 -7.23 -8.14
CA ALA A 216 -3.33 -7.96 -7.59
C ALA A 216 -2.98 -7.43 -6.19
N ASP A 217 -2.51 -8.28 -5.29
CA ASP A 217 -2.24 -7.87 -3.90
C ASP A 217 -1.06 -6.91 -3.77
N VAL A 218 -0.11 -6.99 -4.69
CA VAL A 218 1.06 -6.12 -4.73
C VAL A 218 1.23 -5.48 -6.10
N ASN A 219 1.96 -4.37 -6.14
CA ASN A 219 2.29 -3.67 -7.37
C ASN A 219 3.81 -3.48 -7.48
N PRO A 220 4.46 -3.99 -8.54
CA PRO A 220 5.91 -3.88 -8.73
C PRO A 220 6.34 -2.44 -9.07
N LYS A 221 5.38 -1.54 -9.33
CA LYS A 221 5.63 -0.13 -9.60
C LYS A 221 5.46 0.73 -8.35
N VAL A 222 5.14 0.18 -7.19
CA VAL A 222 5.06 0.94 -5.94
C VAL A 222 6.41 0.85 -5.23
N SER A 223 6.91 1.99 -4.72
CA SER A 223 8.18 2.06 -3.98
C SER A 223 7.95 2.38 -2.51
N CYS A 224 8.68 1.70 -1.62
CA CYS A 224 8.75 2.05 -0.20
C CYS A 224 10.01 2.82 0.19
N GLU A 225 10.82 3.26 -0.79
CA GLU A 225 12.12 3.91 -0.55
C GLU A 225 12.03 5.16 0.33
N HIS A 226 10.98 5.95 0.14
CA HIS A 226 10.79 7.20 0.89
C HIS A 226 9.80 7.06 2.03
N ALA A 227 9.25 5.87 2.25
CA ALA A 227 8.46 5.62 3.44
C ALA A 227 9.34 5.85 4.65
N GLU A 228 8.83 6.60 5.64
CA GLU A 228 9.55 6.69 6.90
C GLU A 228 9.68 5.26 7.45
N LEU A 229 10.91 4.80 7.65
CA LEU A 229 11.17 3.65 8.50
C LEU A 229 10.53 4.03 9.82
N GLY A 230 9.38 3.42 10.14
CA GLY A 230 8.53 3.86 11.24
C GLY A 230 9.40 4.29 12.41
N SER A 231 9.27 5.56 12.80
CA SER A 231 9.95 6.12 13.96
C SER A 231 9.42 5.40 15.19
N GLY A 232 9.91 4.18 15.40
CA GLY A 232 9.93 3.51 16.69
C GLY A 232 10.94 4.25 17.54
N GLY A 233 10.50 5.37 18.10
CA GLY A 233 11.09 5.95 19.30
C GLY A 233 10.59 5.21 20.53
#